data_AF-A0A3N5X1K5-F1
#
_entry.id   AF-A0A3N5X1K5-F1
#
_cell.length_a   1.000
_cell.length_b   1.000
_cell.length_c   1.000
_cell.angle_alpha   90.00
_cell.angle_beta   90.00
_cell.angle_gamma   90.00
#
_symmetry.space_group_name_H-M   'P 1'
#
loop_
_entity.id
_entity.type
_entity.pdbx_description
1 polymer ?
#
loop_
_entity_poly.entity_id
_entity_poly.type
_entity_poly.pdbx_seq_one_letter_code
_entity_poly.pdbx_strand_id
1 'polypeptide(L)' 'KTRGKLRLLCEAAPLAMVVEAAGGMATDGKTRILDLEPHELHDRVPLFIGSQKDVEKVAEIYGGGRKNPK' A
#
# COMPACT_ATOMS: atom_id res chain seq x y z
N LYS A 1 0.77 10.40 12.90
CA LYS A 1 1.41 9.91 11.65
C LYS A 1 0.86 10.75 10.49
N THR A 2 1.71 11.23 9.59
CA THR A 2 1.28 11.98 8.39
C THR A 2 0.71 11.00 7.35
N ARG A 3 -0.33 11.40 6.62
CA ARG A 3 -1.05 10.57 5.63
C ARG A 3 -0.31 10.40 4.28
N GLY A 4 1.02 10.49 4.25
CA GLY A 4 1.77 10.52 2.99
C GLY A 4 1.47 11.77 2.15
N LYS A 5 1.95 11.77 0.89
CA LYS A 5 1.81 12.91 -0.04
C LYS A 5 0.88 12.62 -1.21
N LEU A 6 0.85 11.37 -1.69
CA LEU A 6 0.11 10.99 -2.90
C LEU A 6 -1.39 10.86 -2.61
N ARG A 7 -2.24 11.09 -3.60
CA ARG A 7 -3.69 10.93 -3.53
C ARG A 7 -4.07 9.50 -3.88
N LEU A 8 -4.98 8.91 -3.11
CA LEU A 8 -5.39 7.52 -3.31
C LEU A 8 -6.00 7.29 -4.70
N LEU A 9 -7.03 8.08 -5.06
CA LEU A 9 -7.83 7.82 -6.26
C LEU A 9 -7.13 8.10 -7.59
N CYS A 10 -6.33 9.16 -7.66
CA CYS A 10 -5.74 9.61 -8.94
C CYS A 10 -4.22 9.41 -9.05
N GLU A 11 -3.54 8.97 -8.00
CA GLU A 11 -2.09 8.71 -8.04
C GLU A 11 -1.77 7.28 -7.58
N ALA A 12 -2.13 6.89 -6.35
CA ALA A 12 -1.71 5.61 -5.79
C ALA A 12 -2.47 4.39 -6.36
N ALA A 13 -3.81 4.45 -6.44
CA ALA A 13 -4.61 3.33 -6.93
C ALA A 13 -4.36 3.02 -8.42
N PRO A 14 -4.26 4.00 -9.35
CA PRO A 14 -3.90 3.72 -10.73
C PRO A 14 -2.52 3.06 -10.88
N LEU A 15 -1.52 3.53 -10.12
CA LEU A 15 -0.18 2.92 -10.13
C LEU A 15 -0.21 1.49 -9.56
N ALA A 16 -0.96 1.26 -8.48
CA ALA A 16 -1.14 -0.06 -7.88
C ALA A 16 -1.81 -1.04 -8.87
N MET A 17 -2.84 -0.62 -9.61
CA MET A 17 -3.46 -1.46 -10.65
C MET A 17 -2.44 -1.92 -11.70
N VAL A 18 -1.58 -1.02 -12.18
CA VAL A 18 -0.56 -1.35 -13.18
C VAL A 18 0.47 -2.34 -12.62
N VAL A 19 0.99 -2.07 -11.42
CA VAL A 19 2.06 -2.89 -10.83
C VAL A 19 1.54 -4.26 -10.42
N GLU A 20 0.34 -4.35 -9.83
CA GLU A 20 -0.26 -5.64 -9.48
C GLU A 20 -0.59 -6.48 -10.73
N ALA A 21 -1.06 -5.85 -11.82
CA ALA A 21 -1.24 -6.54 -13.11
C ALA A 21 0.09 -7.05 -13.70
N ALA A 22 1.22 -6.42 -13.37
CA ALA A 22 2.56 -6.85 -13.76
C ALA A 22 3.18 -7.89 -12.79
N GLY A 23 2.43 -8.36 -11.79
CA GLY A 23 2.92 -9.32 -10.78
C GLY A 23 3.73 -8.68 -9.65
N GLY A 24 3.71 -7.36 -9.51
CA GLY A 24 4.24 -6.65 -8.35
C GLY A 24 3.22 -6.47 -7.24
N MET A 25 3.54 -5.63 -6.26
CA MET A 25 2.66 -5.34 -5.12
C MET A 25 2.69 -3.84 -4.76
N ALA A 26 1.59 -3.35 -4.19
CA ALA A 26 1.51 -2.00 -3.62
C ALA A 26 0.82 -1.99 -2.24
N THR A 27 1.41 -1.32 -1.25
CA THR A 27 0.88 -1.21 0.12
C THR A 27 1.09 0.19 0.72
N ASP A 28 0.23 0.60 1.66
CA ASP A 28 0.44 1.78 2.51
C ASP A 28 1.43 1.51 3.68
N GLY A 29 2.00 0.29 3.72
CA GLY A 29 2.84 -0.25 4.77
C GLY A 29 2.09 -1.19 5.73
N LYS A 30 0.77 -1.27 5.62
CA LYS A 30 -0.10 -2.15 6.43
C LYS A 30 -1.16 -2.87 5.61
N THR A 31 -1.78 -2.16 4.68
CA THR A 31 -2.92 -2.59 3.86
C THR A 31 -2.52 -2.48 2.40
N ARG A 32 -3.04 -3.36 1.54
CA ARG A 32 -2.87 -3.26 0.09
C ARG A 32 -3.58 -1.99 -0.41
N ILE A 33 -2.97 -1.29 -1.36
CA ILE A 33 -3.51 0.01 -1.84
C ILE A 33 -4.90 -0.14 -2.46
N LEU A 34 -5.14 -1.22 -3.21
CA LEU A 34 -6.43 -1.46 -3.86
C LEU A 34 -7.54 -1.95 -2.90
N ASP A 35 -7.21 -2.21 -1.62
CA ASP A 35 -8.19 -2.55 -0.58
C ASP A 35 -8.60 -1.33 0.28
N LEU A 36 -8.02 -0.16 0.02
CA LEU A 36 -8.34 1.05 0.77
C LEU A 36 -9.59 1.73 0.22
N GLU A 37 -10.55 2.02 1.12
CA GLU A 37 -11.68 2.90 0.82
C GLU A 37 -11.29 4.36 1.09
N PRO A 38 -11.46 5.29 0.13
CA PRO A 38 -11.20 6.71 0.33
C PRO A 38 -12.26 7.36 1.23
N HIS A 39 -11.84 8.23 2.17
CA HIS A 39 -12.79 9.02 2.97
C HIS A 39 -13.22 10.31 2.26
N GLU A 40 -12.38 10.82 1.35
CA GLU A 40 -12.63 12.04 0.58
C GLU A 40 -11.94 11.96 -0.80
N LEU A 41 -12.32 12.85 -1.72
CA LEU A 41 -11.82 12.83 -3.11
C LEU A 41 -10.28 12.98 -3.21
N HIS A 42 -9.68 13.81 -2.34
CA HIS A 42 -8.25 14.08 -2.32
C HIS A 42 -7.51 13.39 -1.17
N ASP A 43 -8.03 12.25 -0.69
CA ASP A 43 -7.45 11.54 0.45
C ASP A 43 -6.02 11.14 0.15
N ARG A 44 -5.11 11.44 1.08
CA ARG A 44 -3.68 11.18 0.92
C ARG A 44 -3.31 9.82 1.52
N VAL A 45 -2.37 9.15 0.88
CA VAL A 45 -1.89 7.83 1.29
C VAL A 45 -0.36 7.72 1.14
N PRO A 46 0.35 7.07 2.08
CA PRO A 46 1.71 6.60 1.81
C PRO A 46 1.69 5.44 0.81
N LEU A 47 2.79 5.24 0.07
CA LEU A 47 2.85 4.21 -0.98
C LEU A 47 4.22 3.55 -0.97
N PHE A 48 4.22 2.23 -0.81
CA PHE A 48 5.32 1.34 -1.15
C PHE A 48 4.86 0.48 -2.32
N ILE A 49 5.63 0.44 -3.40
CA ILE A 49 5.24 -0.20 -4.66
C ILE A 49 6.47 -0.75 -5.38
N GLY A 50 6.34 -1.92 -6.01
CA GLY A 50 7.42 -2.53 -6.78
C GLY A 50 7.37 -4.06 -6.79
N SER A 51 8.55 -4.69 -6.84
CA SER A 51 8.72 -6.13 -6.76
C SER A 51 8.05 -6.70 -5.52
N GLN A 52 7.24 -7.74 -5.68
CA GLN A 52 6.45 -8.32 -4.59
C GLN A 52 7.28 -8.62 -3.34
N LYS A 53 8.44 -9.28 -3.49
CA LYS A 53 9.32 -9.67 -2.37
C LYS A 53 9.86 -8.47 -1.58
N ASP A 54 10.19 -7.38 -2.26
CA ASP A 54 10.71 -6.17 -1.61
C ASP A 54 9.59 -5.47 -0.82
N VAL A 55 8.39 -5.42 -1.39
CA VAL A 55 7.22 -4.81 -0.76
C VAL A 55 6.72 -5.64 0.43
N GLU A 56 6.75 -6.97 0.34
CA GLU A 56 6.50 -7.88 1.47
C GLU A 56 7.50 -7.64 2.59
N LYS A 57 8.79 -7.42 2.26
CA LYS A 57 9.80 -7.10 3.27
C LYS A 57 9.51 -5.78 3.99
N VAL A 58 9.01 -4.77 3.27
CA VAL A 58 8.54 -3.53 3.89
C VAL A 58 7.38 -3.81 4.84
N ALA A 59 6.41 -4.62 4.44
CA ALA A 59 5.27 -4.98 5.29
C ALA A 59 5.70 -5.71 6.58
N GLU A 60 6.73 -6.56 6.53
CA GLU A 60 7.32 -7.17 7.73
C GLU A 60 7.92 -6.14 8.69
N ILE A 61 8.65 -5.14 8.16
CA ILE A 61 9.32 -4.09 8.94
C ILE A 61 8.29 -3.15 9.55
N TYR A 62 7.28 -2.74 8.78
CA TYR A 62 6.23 -1.82 9.21
C TYR A 62 5.16 -2.50 10.07
N GLY A 63 4.94 -3.80 9.87
CA GLY A 63 3.94 -4.62 10.53
C GLY A 63 4.37 -5.23 11.85
N GLY A 64 5.44 -4.72 12.50
CA GLY A 64 5.97 -5.19 13.78
C GLY A 64 4.88 -5.68 14.75
N GLY A 65 4.69 -7.01 14.77
CA GLY A 65 3.56 -7.66 15.42
C GLY A 65 2.96 -8.76 14.56
N ARG A 66 3.73 -9.82 14.32
CA ARG A 66 3.21 -11.14 13.95
C ARG A 66 2.03 -11.44 14.87
N LYS A 67 0.78 -11.42 14.36
CA LYS A 67 -0.32 -12.07 15.07
C LYS A 67 0.04 -13.56 15.11
N ASN A 68 0.40 -14.03 16.30
CA ASN A 68 0.66 -15.42 16.59
C ASN A 68 -0.62 -16.20 16.24
N PRO A 69 -0.61 -17.15 15.29
CA PRO A 69 -1.73 -18.05 15.15
C PRO A 69 -1.68 -19.00 16.37
N LYS A 70 -2.71 -18.91 17.22
CA LYS A 70 -3.12 -20.06 18.02
C LYS A 70 -3.82 -21.06 17.11
#